data_AF-A0ABD5UR53-F1
#
_entry.id   AF-A0ABD5UR53-F1
#
_cell.length_a   1.000
_cell.length_b   1.000
_cell.length_c   1.000
_cell.angle_alpha   90.00
_cell.angle_beta   90.00
_cell.angle_gamma   90.00
#
_symmetry.space_group_name_H-M   'P 1'
#
loop_
_entity.id
_entity.type
_entity.pdbx_description
1 polymer ?
#
loop_
_entity_poly.entity_id
_entity_poly.type
_entity_poly.pdbx_seq_one_letter_code
_entity_poly.pdbx_strand_id
1 'polypeptide(L)'
;MSYVPLSDDETRVIFTSEASSNLAGLEGSEQQAILKKILSILQSESPPSSFVREEIQNLDIIAIGSQIRLYSKVVERIPRGNAEFDILYIFYIDDDHDYEQRALATYSHEAQTKMERLTSLETVFDVQEYFEEMNALDEDDIRDLLDA
;
A
#
# COMPACT_ATOMS: atom_id res chain seq x y z
N MET A 1 -15.77 -8.26 -21.60
CA MET A 1 -14.91 -7.10 -21.25
C MET A 1 -15.35 -6.66 -19.88
N SER A 2 -14.45 -6.75 -18.89
CA SER A 2 -14.71 -6.28 -17.53
C SER A 2 -14.74 -4.76 -17.55
N TYR A 3 -15.82 -4.16 -17.06
CA TYR A 3 -15.94 -2.71 -16.90
C TYR A 3 -15.18 -2.38 -15.62
N VAL A 4 -13.96 -1.86 -15.73
CA VAL A 4 -13.25 -1.28 -14.59
C VAL A 4 -13.87 0.10 -14.40
N PRO A 5 -14.59 0.36 -13.30
CA PRO A 5 -15.05 1.71 -13.03
C PRO A 5 -13.83 2.61 -12.85
N LEU A 6 -13.83 3.76 -13.52
CA LEU A 6 -12.90 4.84 -13.19
C LEU A 6 -13.20 5.23 -11.75
N SER A 7 -12.22 5.04 -10.89
CA SER A 7 -12.30 5.41 -9.49
C SER A 7 -11.79 6.83 -9.38
N ASP A 8 -12.65 7.78 -8.99
CA ASP A 8 -12.19 9.09 -8.49
C ASP A 8 -11.74 8.96 -7.01
N ASP A 9 -11.65 7.73 -6.48
CA ASP A 9 -11.33 7.46 -5.09
C ASP A 9 -9.85 7.79 -4.83
N GLU A 10 -9.60 8.55 -3.77
CA GLU A 10 -8.27 9.01 -3.43
C GLU A 10 -7.47 7.87 -2.77
N THR A 11 -6.36 7.49 -3.38
CA THR A 11 -5.49 6.45 -2.82
C THR A 11 -4.50 7.06 -1.82
N ARG A 12 -4.38 6.44 -0.64
CA ARG A 12 -3.35 6.74 0.36
C ARG A 12 -2.43 5.55 0.56
N VAL A 13 -1.16 5.80 0.91
CA VAL A 13 -0.20 4.74 1.25
C VAL A 13 0.19 4.79 2.72
N ILE A 14 0.26 3.63 3.37
CA ILE A 14 0.67 3.51 4.77
C ILE A 14 1.84 2.54 4.85
N PHE A 15 2.98 3.01 5.35
CA PHE A 15 4.12 2.16 5.67
C PHE A 15 4.02 1.68 7.12
N THR A 16 4.20 0.38 7.35
CA THR A 16 4.50 -0.09 8.70
C THR A 16 5.90 0.37 9.13
N SER A 17 6.17 0.36 10.43
CA SER A 17 7.49 0.70 10.95
C SER A 17 8.61 -0.19 10.36
N GLU A 18 8.28 -1.45 10.06
CA GLU A 18 9.19 -2.38 9.41
C GLU A 18 9.44 -1.98 7.95
N ALA A 19 8.39 -1.74 7.17
CA ALA A 19 8.54 -1.28 5.79
C ALA A 19 9.29 0.05 5.67
N SER A 20 9.05 1.01 6.57
CA SER A 20 9.81 2.26 6.63
C SER A 20 11.30 2.00 6.92
N SER A 21 11.59 1.04 7.80
CA SER A 21 12.98 0.66 8.12
C SER A 21 13.65 -0.06 6.94
N ASN A 22 12.91 -0.92 6.21
CA ASN A 22 13.41 -1.54 4.99
C ASN A 22 13.73 -0.47 3.94
N LEU A 23 12.79 0.43 3.67
CA LEU A 23 12.98 1.50 2.69
C LEU A 23 14.22 2.35 3.00
N ALA A 24 14.38 2.77 4.26
CA ALA A 24 15.55 3.56 4.66
C ALA A 24 16.88 2.81 4.55
N GLY A 25 16.85 1.47 4.60
CA GLY A 25 18.04 0.62 4.48
C GLY A 25 18.49 0.35 3.04
N LEU A 26 17.65 0.61 2.05
CA LEU A 26 17.94 0.36 0.63
C LEU A 26 18.89 1.40 0.03
N GLU A 27 19.48 1.08 -1.13
CA GLU A 27 20.25 2.05 -1.89
C GLU A 27 19.33 3.16 -2.46
N GLY A 28 19.85 4.37 -2.60
CA GLY A 28 19.05 5.53 -3.05
C GLY A 28 18.33 5.31 -4.38
N SER A 29 18.92 4.56 -5.32
CA SER A 29 18.24 4.21 -6.58
C SER A 29 17.06 3.26 -6.40
N GLU A 30 17.13 2.36 -5.43
CA GLU A 30 16.06 1.40 -5.12
C GLU A 30 14.93 2.09 -4.38
N GLN A 31 15.26 2.96 -3.41
CA GLN A 31 14.30 3.85 -2.76
C GLN A 31 13.52 4.68 -3.78
N GLN A 32 14.24 5.32 -4.72
CA GLN A 32 13.61 6.07 -5.80
C GLN A 32 12.72 5.21 -6.70
N ALA A 33 13.12 3.97 -7.00
CA ALA A 33 12.32 3.06 -7.81
C ALA A 33 11.00 2.69 -7.11
N ILE A 34 11.05 2.45 -5.79
CA ILE A 34 9.88 2.16 -4.96
C ILE A 34 8.96 3.38 -4.89
N LEU A 35 9.48 4.54 -4.53
CA LEU A 35 8.68 5.76 -4.41
C LEU A 35 8.05 6.15 -5.75
N LYS A 36 8.78 6.03 -6.87
CA LYS A 36 8.20 6.23 -8.21
C LYS A 36 7.10 5.23 -8.54
N LYS A 37 7.25 3.97 -8.12
CA LYS A 37 6.20 2.97 -8.31
C LYS A 37 4.96 3.33 -7.51
N ILE A 38 5.11 3.69 -6.24
CA ILE A 38 4.00 4.10 -5.38
C ILE A 38 3.32 5.32 -5.98
N LEU A 39 4.07 6.35 -6.35
CA LEU A 39 3.53 7.54 -7.01
C LEU A 39 2.72 7.19 -8.26
N SER A 40 3.20 6.25 -9.08
CA SER A 40 2.46 5.80 -10.27
C SER A 40 1.15 5.08 -9.95
N ILE A 41 1.04 4.45 -8.79
CA ILE A 41 -0.19 3.82 -8.30
C ILE A 41 -1.15 4.91 -7.83
N LEU A 42 -0.67 5.86 -7.02
CA LEU A 42 -1.48 6.97 -6.49
C LEU A 42 -2.05 7.86 -7.61
N GLN A 43 -1.31 8.03 -8.71
CA GLN A 43 -1.72 8.81 -9.88
C GLN A 43 -2.58 8.02 -10.89
N SER A 44 -2.82 6.73 -10.66
CA SER A 44 -3.50 5.90 -11.64
C SER A 44 -5.01 6.08 -11.59
N GLU A 45 -5.64 6.20 -12.75
CA GLU A 45 -7.10 6.06 -12.87
C GLU A 45 -7.56 4.59 -12.66
N SER A 46 -6.62 3.64 -12.61
CA SER A 46 -6.90 2.24 -12.33
C SER A 46 -6.80 1.96 -10.84
N PRO A 47 -7.67 1.11 -10.28
CA PRO A 47 -7.66 0.78 -8.86
C PRO A 47 -6.31 0.18 -8.45
N PRO A 48 -5.80 0.43 -7.23
CA PRO A 48 -4.50 -0.07 -6.78
C PRO A 48 -4.34 -1.60 -6.90
N SER A 49 -5.43 -2.36 -6.79
CA SER A 49 -5.47 -3.81 -6.98
C SER A 49 -5.04 -4.25 -8.37
N SER A 50 -5.17 -3.39 -9.38
CA SER A 50 -4.69 -3.66 -10.75
C SER A 50 -3.17 -3.78 -10.86
N PHE A 51 -2.43 -3.28 -9.87
CA PHE A 51 -0.98 -3.37 -9.78
C PHE A 51 -0.47 -4.60 -9.04
N VAL A 52 -1.38 -5.38 -8.44
CA VAL A 52 -1.06 -6.62 -7.73
C VAL A 52 -0.68 -7.68 -8.74
N ARG A 53 0.51 -8.25 -8.56
CA ARG A 53 1.06 -9.31 -9.42
C ARG A 53 0.62 -10.69 -8.94
N GLU A 54 0.61 -10.90 -7.64
CA GLU A 54 0.34 -12.17 -6.99
C GLU A 54 -0.27 -11.93 -5.62
N GLU A 55 -1.08 -12.86 -5.14
CA GLU A 55 -1.63 -12.85 -3.79
C GLU A 55 -1.09 -14.07 -3.03
N ILE A 56 -0.58 -13.84 -1.81
CA ILE A 56 -0.10 -14.88 -0.92
C ILE A 56 -0.83 -14.74 0.41
N GLN A 57 -1.77 -15.65 0.68
CA GLN A 57 -2.68 -15.55 1.82
C GLN A 57 -3.45 -14.22 1.80
N ASN A 58 -3.29 -13.37 2.82
CA ASN A 58 -3.92 -12.05 2.90
C ASN A 58 -3.02 -10.94 2.36
N LEU A 59 -1.87 -11.26 1.77
CA LEU A 59 -0.93 -10.27 1.24
C LEU A 59 -1.05 -10.16 -0.27
N ASP A 60 -0.96 -8.93 -0.73
CA ASP A 60 -0.90 -8.55 -2.13
C ASP A 60 0.56 -8.22 -2.48
N ILE A 61 1.09 -8.83 -3.52
CA ILE A 61 2.48 -8.67 -3.93
C ILE A 61 2.56 -7.74 -5.13
N ILE A 62 3.23 -6.60 -4.96
CA ILE A 62 3.52 -5.66 -6.05
C ILE A 62 4.99 -5.77 -6.40
N ALA A 63 5.30 -6.04 -7.67
CA ALA A 63 6.68 -6.15 -8.14
C ALA A 63 7.19 -4.84 -8.74
N ILE A 64 8.44 -4.50 -8.44
CA ILE A 64 9.17 -3.36 -8.99
C ILE A 64 10.41 -3.90 -9.70
N GLY A 65 10.36 -3.88 -11.04
CA GLY A 65 11.40 -4.53 -11.84
C GLY A 65 11.43 -6.05 -11.61
N SER A 66 12.64 -6.62 -11.62
CA SER A 66 12.86 -8.06 -11.39
C SER A 66 13.24 -8.41 -9.96
N GLN A 67 13.68 -7.43 -9.16
CA GLN A 67 14.30 -7.68 -7.86
C GLN A 67 13.43 -7.27 -6.69
N ILE A 68 12.75 -6.13 -6.74
CA ILE A 68 12.05 -5.63 -5.56
C ILE A 68 10.60 -6.13 -5.53
N ARG A 69 10.16 -6.61 -4.36
CA ARG A 69 8.76 -6.92 -4.06
C ARG A 69 8.26 -6.13 -2.85
N LEU A 70 7.05 -5.61 -2.97
CA LEU A 70 6.32 -5.04 -1.85
C LEU A 70 5.33 -6.09 -1.35
N TYR A 71 5.46 -6.47 -0.09
CA TYR A 71 4.44 -7.24 0.62
C TYR A 71 3.45 -6.26 1.21
N SER A 72 2.28 -6.23 0.59
CA SER A 72 1.31 -5.15 0.78
C SER A 72 -0.08 -5.69 1.07
N LYS A 73 -1.00 -4.79 1.37
CA LYS A 73 -2.44 -5.05 1.28
C LYS A 73 -3.12 -3.85 0.66
N VAL A 74 -3.86 -4.10 -0.41
CA VAL A 74 -4.76 -3.12 -1.02
C VAL A 74 -6.14 -3.27 -0.38
N VAL A 75 -6.71 -2.16 0.07
CA VAL A 75 -8.08 -2.08 0.55
C VAL A 75 -8.76 -0.93 -0.16
N GLU A 76 -9.77 -1.24 -0.96
CA GLU A 76 -10.43 -0.27 -1.82
C GLU A 76 -11.84 0.07 -1.35
N ARG A 77 -12.33 1.22 -1.80
CA ARG A 77 -13.72 1.64 -1.70
C ARG A 77 -14.22 1.75 -0.25
N ILE A 78 -13.45 2.46 0.56
CA ILE A 78 -13.79 2.75 1.97
C ILE A 78 -14.22 4.22 2.16
N PRO A 79 -15.02 4.51 3.21
CA PRO A 79 -15.80 3.54 4.00
C PRO A 79 -16.88 2.83 3.18
N ARG A 80 -17.41 1.72 3.69
CA ARG A 80 -18.47 0.97 2.99
C ARG A 80 -19.73 1.82 2.84
N GLY A 81 -20.22 1.97 1.62
CA GLY A 81 -21.45 2.71 1.32
C GLY A 81 -21.23 4.18 0.96
N ASN A 82 -20.03 4.72 1.21
CA ASN A 82 -19.55 5.97 0.63
C ASN A 82 -18.06 5.82 0.28
N ALA A 83 -17.81 5.09 -0.81
CA ALA A 83 -16.46 4.78 -1.27
C ALA A 83 -15.81 6.06 -1.82
N GLU A 84 -14.86 6.61 -1.06
CA GLU A 84 -14.10 7.81 -1.44
C GLU A 84 -12.59 7.58 -1.38
N PHE A 85 -12.13 6.53 -0.69
CA PHE A 85 -10.70 6.26 -0.50
C PHE A 85 -10.32 4.82 -0.80
N ASP A 86 -9.07 4.69 -1.24
CA ASP A 86 -8.34 3.44 -1.34
C ASP A 86 -7.08 3.51 -0.47
N ILE A 87 -6.61 2.36 0.03
CA ILE A 87 -5.41 2.26 0.86
C ILE A 87 -4.47 1.19 0.32
N LEU A 88 -3.21 1.56 0.16
CA LEU A 88 -2.09 0.63 -0.02
C LEU A 88 -1.28 0.55 1.28
N TYR A 89 -1.42 -0.54 2.02
CA TYR A 89 -0.50 -0.85 3.12
C TYR A 89 0.76 -1.50 2.60
N ILE A 90 1.92 -1.07 3.07
CA ILE A 90 3.20 -1.75 2.81
C ILE A 90 3.72 -2.28 4.14
N PHE A 91 3.78 -3.60 4.26
CA PHE A 91 4.21 -4.30 5.47
C PHE A 91 5.71 -4.60 5.45
N TYR A 92 6.24 -4.96 4.28
CA TYR A 92 7.63 -5.35 4.12
C TYR A 92 8.10 -5.10 2.68
N ILE A 93 9.39 -4.76 2.54
CA ILE A 93 10.05 -4.56 1.25
C ILE A 93 11.18 -5.58 1.14
N ASP A 94 11.14 -6.36 0.08
CA ASP A 94 12.05 -7.47 -0.23
C ASP A 94 12.84 -7.13 -1.49
N ASP A 95 14.12 -6.80 -1.34
CA ASP A 95 15.05 -6.47 -2.44
C ASP A 95 15.98 -7.64 -2.81
N ASP A 96 16.13 -8.64 -1.93
CA ASP A 96 17.07 -9.75 -2.06
C ASP A 96 16.43 -11.15 -2.18
N HIS A 97 15.09 -11.23 -2.10
CA HIS A 97 14.29 -12.45 -2.18
C HIS A 97 14.51 -13.41 -1.00
N ASP A 98 15.07 -12.94 0.12
CA ASP A 98 15.48 -13.79 1.26
C ASP A 98 14.51 -13.72 2.45
N TYR A 99 13.24 -13.42 2.20
CA TYR A 99 12.26 -13.37 3.28
C TYR A 99 12.04 -14.76 3.92
N GLU A 100 12.03 -14.81 5.25
CA GLU A 100 11.67 -16.02 5.98
C GLU A 100 10.15 -16.26 5.89
N GLN A 101 9.71 -17.50 5.60
CA GLN A 101 8.28 -17.84 5.56
C GLN A 101 7.51 -17.50 6.85
N ARG A 102 8.21 -17.43 7.99
CA ARG A 102 7.63 -17.01 9.27
C ARG A 102 7.22 -15.53 9.27
N ALA A 103 7.98 -14.67 8.61
CA ALA A 103 7.65 -13.25 8.48
C ALA A 103 6.36 -13.05 7.68
N LEU A 104 6.17 -13.82 6.59
CA LEU A 104 4.92 -13.75 5.81
C LEU A 104 3.66 -14.07 6.62
N ALA A 105 3.72 -15.05 7.52
CA ALA A 105 2.58 -15.38 8.37
C ALA A 105 2.23 -14.22 9.32
N THR A 106 3.24 -13.52 9.84
CA THR A 106 3.05 -12.32 10.67
C THR A 106 2.39 -11.20 9.86
N TYR A 107 2.92 -10.88 8.68
CA TYR A 107 2.35 -9.81 7.85
C TYR A 107 0.94 -10.14 7.37
N SER A 108 0.67 -11.40 7.03
CA SER A 108 -0.66 -11.88 6.66
C SER A 108 -1.69 -11.70 7.78
N HIS A 109 -1.27 -11.92 9.03
CA HIS A 109 -2.11 -11.66 10.20
C HIS A 109 -2.32 -10.16 10.45
N GLU A 110 -1.27 -9.36 10.29
CA GLU A 110 -1.36 -7.90 10.42
C GLU A 110 -2.29 -7.30 9.36
N ALA A 111 -2.14 -7.72 8.10
CA ALA A 111 -3.02 -7.34 7.00
C ALA A 111 -4.49 -7.65 7.32
N GLN A 112 -4.78 -8.82 7.88
CA GLN A 112 -6.12 -9.17 8.33
C GLN A 112 -6.63 -8.19 9.41
N THR A 113 -5.81 -7.90 10.41
CA THR A 113 -6.20 -6.98 11.51
C THR A 113 -6.46 -5.56 10.98
N LYS A 114 -5.64 -5.08 10.03
CA LYS A 114 -5.85 -3.78 9.38
C LYS A 114 -7.14 -3.76 8.56
N MET A 115 -7.43 -4.82 7.81
CA MET A 115 -8.70 -4.95 7.08
C MET A 115 -9.91 -4.94 8.02
N GLU A 116 -9.87 -5.72 9.10
CA GLU A 116 -10.96 -5.79 10.08
C GLU A 116 -11.24 -4.40 10.69
N ARG A 117 -10.18 -3.66 11.03
CA ARG A 117 -10.29 -2.29 11.52
C ARG A 117 -10.92 -1.35 10.48
N LEU A 118 -10.46 -1.37 9.23
CA LEU A 118 -11.03 -0.53 8.17
C LEU A 118 -12.51 -0.84 7.91
N THR A 119 -12.91 -2.12 8.00
CA THR A 119 -14.32 -2.49 7.82
C THR A 119 -15.23 -2.01 8.94
N SER A 120 -14.67 -1.57 10.06
CA SER A 120 -15.41 -0.95 11.17
C SER A 120 -15.58 0.56 11.02
N LEU A 121 -14.91 1.19 10.05
CA LEU A 121 -15.05 2.61 9.75
C LEU A 121 -16.29 2.82 8.89
N GLU A 122 -17.24 3.62 9.38
CA GLU A 122 -18.54 3.81 8.73
C GLU A 122 -18.63 5.13 7.96
N THR A 123 -17.76 6.10 8.28
CA THR A 123 -17.81 7.44 7.69
C THR A 123 -16.48 7.88 7.10
N VAL A 124 -16.54 8.84 6.16
CA VAL A 124 -15.37 9.48 5.55
C VAL A 124 -14.49 10.12 6.63
N PHE A 125 -15.12 10.70 7.65
CA PHE A 125 -14.43 11.30 8.78
C PHE A 125 -13.64 10.26 9.59
N ASP A 126 -14.22 9.08 9.87
CA ASP A 126 -13.51 8.00 10.58
C ASP A 126 -12.28 7.51 9.79
N VAL A 127 -12.38 7.49 8.45
CA VAL A 127 -11.25 7.13 7.57
C VAL A 127 -10.17 8.20 7.60
N GLN A 128 -10.53 9.48 7.62
CA GLN A 128 -9.56 10.59 7.73
C GLN A 128 -8.85 10.59 9.09
N GLU A 129 -9.56 10.40 10.20
CA GLU A 129 -8.92 10.24 11.52
C GLU A 129 -7.97 9.04 11.53
N TYR A 130 -8.36 7.95 10.88
CA TYR A 130 -7.51 6.78 10.73
C TYR A 130 -6.24 7.08 9.92
N PHE A 131 -6.33 7.90 8.87
CA PHE A 131 -5.16 8.34 8.10
C PHE A 131 -4.19 9.17 8.93
N GLU A 132 -4.69 10.09 9.74
CA GLU A 132 -3.84 10.88 10.66
C GLU A 132 -3.15 9.97 11.68
N GLU A 133 -3.87 9.03 12.30
CA GLU A 133 -3.30 8.09 13.27
C GLU A 133 -2.19 7.23 12.65
N MET A 134 -2.39 6.80 11.41
CA MET A 134 -1.47 5.90 10.71
C MET A 134 -0.36 6.62 9.94
N ASN A 135 -0.33 7.95 9.93
CA ASN A 135 0.57 8.76 9.09
C ASN A 135 0.48 8.35 7.61
N ALA A 136 -0.74 8.23 7.09
CA ALA A 136 -0.97 7.88 5.70
C ALA A 136 -0.51 8.99 4.77
N LEU A 137 0.26 8.63 3.74
CA LEU A 137 0.87 9.56 2.80
C LEU A 137 0.02 9.65 1.52
N ASP A 138 -0.09 10.86 0.97
CA ASP A 138 -0.63 11.09 -0.37
C ASP A 138 0.44 11.26 -1.45
N GLU A 139 -0.03 11.60 -2.65
CA GLU A 139 0.78 11.90 -3.81
C GLU A 139 1.83 12.99 -3.55
N ASP A 140 1.47 14.05 -2.83
CA ASP A 140 2.37 15.18 -2.58
C ASP A 140 3.43 14.80 -1.54
N ASP A 141 3.05 14.06 -0.50
CA ASP A 141 4.01 13.49 0.46
C ASP A 141 5.05 12.60 -0.23
N ILE A 142 4.62 11.74 -1.17
CA ILE A 142 5.53 10.85 -1.91
C ILE A 142 6.43 11.65 -2.88
N ARG A 143 5.94 12.76 -3.45
CA ARG A 143 6.78 13.66 -4.26
C ARG A 143 7.86 14.32 -3.42
N ASP A 144 7.50 14.82 -2.25
CA ASP A 144 8.45 15.46 -1.33
C ASP A 144 9.56 14.48 -0.92
N LEU A 145 9.22 13.20 -0.70
CA LEU A 145 10.20 12.14 -0.43
C LEU A 145 11.13 11.83 -1.61
N LEU A 146 10.68 12.04 -2.85
CA LEU A 146 11.51 11.83 -4.05
C LEU A 146 12.50 12.97 -4.30
N ASP A 147 12.15 14.18 -3.86
CA ASP A 147 12.94 15.40 -4.05
C ASP A 147 13.89 15.70 -2.87
N ALA A 148 13.80 14.94 -1.78
CA ALA A 148 14.66 15.01 -0.59
C ALA A 148 16.07 14.44 -0.80
#